data_AF-A0A2J6IDV5-F1
#
_entry.id   AF-A0A2J6IDV5-F1
#
_cell.length_a   1.000
_cell.length_b   1.000
_cell.length_c   1.000
_cell.angle_alpha   90.00
_cell.angle_beta   90.00
_cell.angle_gamma   90.00
#
_symmetry.space_group_name_H-M   'P 1'
#
loop_
_entity.id
_entity.type
_entity.pdbx_description
1 polymer ?
#
loop_
_entity_poly.entity_id
_entity_poly.type
_entity_poly.pdbx_seq_one_letter_code
_entity_poly.pdbx_strand_id
1 'polypeptide(L)'
;MKSSLLIVSVLIFFAGNIFSQNVNKTVHDEKIDKDILVDYIDSTGLYDGMFGLYYKTQFDTYSPKSKYIKKSKAFIEKGDYEFITVLGDWCSDSKLQVGRFDKVLKELEIPKNKIKHIGVDRDKKAREVNIKNYKILRVPTFIVMLNGIEIGRITESPDASLEKDLYDILKEN
;
A
#
# COMPACT_ATOMS: atom_id res chain seq x y z
N MET A 1 8.60 -49.49 45.10
CA MET A 1 9.24 -49.44 43.76
C MET A 1 8.41 -48.52 42.88
N LYS A 2 9.09 -47.62 42.17
CA LYS A 2 8.56 -46.43 41.50
C LYS A 2 7.75 -46.82 40.26
N SER A 3 6.51 -46.36 40.13
CA SER A 3 5.81 -46.31 38.84
C SER A 3 5.85 -44.86 38.36
N SER A 4 6.81 -44.56 37.48
CA SER A 4 6.89 -43.26 36.81
C SER A 4 5.70 -43.08 35.88
N LEU A 5 4.92 -42.03 36.12
CA LEU A 5 3.89 -41.54 35.20
C LEU A 5 4.61 -40.89 34.01
N LEU A 6 4.48 -41.49 32.83
CA LEU A 6 5.09 -41.00 31.59
C LEU A 6 4.17 -39.91 31.01
N ILE A 7 4.48 -38.64 31.26
CA ILE A 7 3.78 -37.51 30.65
C ILE A 7 4.25 -37.42 29.21
N VAL A 8 3.44 -37.93 28.28
CA VAL A 8 3.60 -37.69 26.84
C VAL A 8 3.13 -36.26 26.58
N SER A 9 4.07 -35.33 26.56
CA SER A 9 3.85 -33.95 26.07
C SER A 9 3.59 -34.02 24.56
N VAL A 10 2.33 -33.87 24.16
CA VAL A 10 1.94 -33.67 22.77
C VAL A 10 2.33 -32.24 22.39
N LEU A 11 3.50 -32.10 21.78
CA LEU A 11 3.92 -30.89 21.08
C LEU A 11 2.99 -30.70 19.87
N ILE A 12 1.94 -29.91 20.06
CA ILE A 12 1.11 -29.39 18.95
C ILE A 12 2.01 -28.45 18.15
N PHE A 13 2.63 -28.98 17.10
CA PHE A 13 3.21 -28.16 16.03
C PHE A 13 2.05 -27.40 15.38
N PHE A 14 1.83 -26.15 15.82
CA PHE A 14 1.09 -25.18 15.04
C PHE A 14 1.93 -24.91 13.79
N ALA A 15 1.69 -25.69 12.73
CA ALA A 15 2.16 -25.38 11.40
C ALA A 15 1.47 -24.08 11.00
N GLY A 16 2.10 -22.95 11.35
CA GLY A 16 1.74 -21.66 10.79
C GLY A 16 1.81 -21.83 9.28
N ASN A 17 0.68 -21.66 8.61
CA ASN A 17 0.64 -21.53 7.17
C ASN A 17 1.44 -20.28 6.84
N ILE A 18 2.74 -20.44 6.57
CA ILE A 18 3.56 -19.42 5.94
C ILE A 18 3.00 -19.33 4.51
N PHE A 19 1.98 -18.49 4.33
CA PHE A 19 1.66 -17.98 3.01
C PHE A 19 2.86 -17.14 2.59
N SER A 20 3.83 -17.77 1.93
CA SER A 20 4.85 -17.08 1.16
C SER A 20 4.14 -16.44 -0.03
N GLN A 21 3.51 -15.29 0.19
CA GLN A 21 3.10 -14.45 -0.92
C GLN A 21 4.37 -13.92 -1.55
N ASN A 22 4.66 -14.37 -2.77
CA ASN A 22 5.78 -13.86 -3.55
C ASN A 22 5.49 -12.39 -3.87
N VAL A 23 6.19 -11.48 -3.19
CA VAL A 23 6.10 -10.02 -3.37
C VAL A 23 7.00 -9.55 -4.53
N ASN A 24 6.73 -8.36 -5.06
CA ASN A 24 7.46 -7.72 -6.17
C ASN A 24 7.51 -8.57 -7.44
N LYS A 25 6.41 -9.25 -7.75
CA LYS A 25 6.30 -9.98 -9.02
C LYS A 25 6.33 -9.02 -10.19
N THR A 26 6.87 -9.49 -11.29
CA THR A 26 6.81 -8.79 -12.56
C THR A 26 6.13 -9.63 -13.62
N VAL A 27 5.57 -8.95 -14.63
CA VAL A 27 5.11 -9.56 -15.88
C VAL A 27 5.62 -8.72 -17.04
N HIS A 28 5.92 -9.37 -18.15
CA HIS A 28 6.37 -8.68 -19.35
C HIS A 28 5.21 -7.91 -20.00
N ASP A 29 5.40 -6.60 -20.24
CA ASP A 29 4.48 -5.75 -20.99
C ASP A 29 4.95 -5.59 -22.43
N GLU A 30 4.28 -6.30 -23.34
CA GLU A 30 4.56 -6.31 -24.77
C GLU A 30 4.52 -4.91 -25.43
N LYS A 31 3.79 -3.95 -24.86
CA LYS A 31 3.62 -2.61 -25.48
C LYS A 31 4.81 -1.70 -25.23
N ILE A 32 5.50 -1.85 -24.11
CA ILE A 32 6.68 -1.05 -23.76
C ILE A 32 7.97 -1.88 -23.73
N ASP A 33 7.87 -3.18 -24.01
CA ASP A 33 8.96 -4.15 -24.01
C ASP A 33 9.75 -4.10 -22.68
N LYS A 34 9.02 -4.16 -21.57
CA LYS A 34 9.58 -4.11 -20.21
C LYS A 34 8.76 -4.93 -19.24
N ASP A 35 9.44 -5.46 -18.25
CA ASP A 35 8.81 -6.07 -17.09
C ASP A 35 8.21 -5.00 -16.17
N ILE A 36 6.96 -5.22 -15.76
CA ILE A 36 6.19 -4.31 -14.91
C ILE A 36 5.73 -5.01 -13.62
N LEU A 37 5.71 -4.27 -12.52
CA LEU A 37 5.31 -4.78 -11.20
C LEU A 37 3.81 -5.13 -11.14
N VAL A 38 3.50 -6.30 -10.58
CA VAL A 38 2.14 -6.78 -10.30
C VAL A 38 2.04 -7.40 -8.91
N ASP A 39 0.82 -7.52 -8.41
CA ASP A 39 0.50 -8.08 -7.09
C ASP A 39 1.10 -7.25 -5.94
N TYR A 40 1.35 -7.83 -4.77
CA TYR A 40 1.87 -7.08 -3.63
C TYR A 40 3.30 -6.59 -3.88
N ILE A 41 3.52 -5.31 -3.60
CA ILE A 41 4.82 -4.63 -3.73
C ILE A 41 5.27 -4.24 -2.33
N ASP A 42 6.53 -4.54 -1.98
CA ASP A 42 7.16 -4.06 -0.76
C ASP A 42 8.13 -2.89 -1.04
N SER A 43 8.82 -2.41 -0.01
CA SER A 43 9.75 -1.29 -0.18
C SER A 43 10.90 -1.59 -1.13
N THR A 44 11.32 -2.85 -1.32
CA THR A 44 12.37 -3.16 -2.29
C THR A 44 11.86 -2.94 -3.72
N GLY A 45 10.66 -3.42 -4.05
CA GLY A 45 10.05 -3.19 -5.37
C GLY A 45 9.74 -1.72 -5.65
N LEU A 46 9.28 -0.97 -4.64
CA LEU A 46 9.02 0.48 -4.80
C LEU A 46 10.28 1.30 -5.09
N TYR A 47 11.46 0.84 -4.65
CA TYR A 47 12.73 1.53 -4.85
C TYR A 47 13.58 0.92 -5.97
N ASP A 48 13.11 -0.13 -6.64
CA ASP A 48 13.86 -0.83 -7.68
C ASP A 48 13.64 -0.25 -9.09
N GLY A 49 14.66 -0.41 -9.93
CA GLY A 49 14.62 -0.05 -11.35
C GLY A 49 14.26 1.42 -11.63
N MET A 50 13.71 1.64 -12.82
CA MET A 50 13.34 2.99 -13.27
C MET A 50 12.22 3.61 -12.45
N PHE A 51 11.25 2.81 -12.01
CA PHE A 51 10.17 3.29 -11.15
C PHE A 51 10.71 3.77 -9.80
N GLY A 52 11.64 3.02 -9.22
CA GLY A 52 12.33 3.35 -7.99
C GLY A 52 13.03 4.71 -8.00
N LEU A 53 13.62 5.09 -9.13
CA LEU A 53 14.19 6.43 -9.30
C LEU A 53 13.14 7.53 -9.15
N TYR A 54 11.99 7.39 -9.83
CA TYR A 54 10.89 8.34 -9.70
C TYR A 54 10.31 8.34 -8.29
N TYR A 55 10.00 7.15 -7.76
CA TYR A 55 9.46 7.00 -6.40
C TYR A 55 10.35 7.70 -5.38
N LYS A 56 11.66 7.41 -5.39
CA LYS A 56 12.64 8.00 -4.47
C LYS A 56 12.70 9.52 -4.61
N THR A 57 12.81 10.02 -5.85
CA THR A 57 12.84 11.47 -6.09
C THR A 57 11.58 12.14 -5.54
N GLN A 58 10.40 11.60 -5.83
CA GLN A 58 9.15 12.20 -5.37
C GLN A 58 8.99 12.10 -3.84
N PHE A 59 9.39 10.99 -3.24
CA PHE A 59 9.35 10.80 -1.79
C PHE A 59 10.30 11.76 -1.04
N ASP A 60 11.52 11.94 -1.55
CA ASP A 60 12.55 12.75 -0.90
C ASP A 60 12.28 14.25 -1.07
N THR A 61 11.72 14.68 -2.21
CA THR A 61 11.54 16.09 -2.55
C THR A 61 10.17 16.66 -2.17
N TYR A 62 9.16 15.81 -1.99
CA TYR A 62 7.83 16.27 -1.63
C TYR A 62 7.78 16.70 -0.16
N SER A 63 7.21 17.88 0.08
CA SER A 63 7.04 18.46 1.40
C SER A 63 5.56 18.73 1.65
N PRO A 64 4.85 17.80 2.33
CA PRO A 64 3.44 17.97 2.66
C PRO A 64 3.20 19.21 3.53
N LYS A 65 2.08 19.93 3.32
CA LYS A 65 1.74 21.08 4.15
C LYS A 65 1.45 20.63 5.59
N SER A 66 2.35 21.00 6.51
CA SER A 66 2.30 20.60 7.93
C SER A 66 0.97 20.85 8.62
N LYS A 67 0.21 21.89 8.21
CA LYS A 67 -1.12 22.17 8.76
C LYS A 67 -2.10 21.02 8.59
N TYR A 68 -2.06 20.29 7.47
CA TYR A 68 -2.99 19.18 7.21
C TYR A 68 -2.48 17.88 7.84
N ILE A 69 -1.16 17.69 7.91
CA ILE A 69 -0.56 16.60 8.70
C ILE A 69 -1.02 16.67 10.15
N LYS A 70 -0.86 17.83 10.79
CA LYS A 70 -1.28 18.05 12.20
C LYS A 70 -2.76 17.78 12.42
N LYS A 71 -3.62 18.27 11.51
CA LYS A 71 -5.06 18.06 11.61
C LYS A 71 -5.45 16.60 11.43
N SER A 72 -4.82 15.90 10.49
CA SER A 72 -5.11 14.49 10.19
C SER A 72 -4.71 13.56 11.34
N LYS A 73 -3.58 13.82 12.04
CA LYS A 73 -3.15 13.01 13.19
C LYS A 73 -4.26 12.81 14.23
N ALA A 74 -5.02 13.86 14.53
CA ALA A 74 -6.12 13.80 15.50
C ALA A 74 -7.29 12.87 15.10
N PHE A 75 -7.44 12.56 13.80
CA PHE A 75 -8.40 11.57 13.30
C PHE A 75 -7.79 10.17 13.30
N ILE A 76 -6.55 10.04 12.81
CA ILE A 76 -5.81 8.78 12.72
C ILE A 76 -5.73 8.08 14.08
N GLU A 77 -5.44 8.81 15.16
CA GLU A 77 -5.33 8.25 16.51
C GLU A 77 -6.63 7.64 17.07
N LYS A 78 -7.79 7.94 16.45
CA LYS A 78 -9.12 7.55 16.94
C LYS A 78 -9.70 6.32 16.23
N GLY A 79 -9.04 5.80 15.22
CA GLY A 79 -9.61 4.75 14.37
C GLY A 79 -8.58 3.75 13.86
N ASP A 80 -9.05 2.58 13.43
CA ASP A 80 -8.21 1.58 12.79
C ASP A 80 -8.15 1.82 11.29
N TYR A 81 -7.19 2.65 10.87
CA TYR A 81 -7.01 3.02 9.47
C TYR A 81 -6.07 2.08 8.73
N GLU A 82 -6.41 1.76 7.48
CA GLU A 82 -5.53 1.11 6.51
C GLU A 82 -5.48 1.91 5.22
N PHE A 83 -4.31 1.95 4.58
CA PHE A 83 -4.05 2.67 3.36
C PHE A 83 -3.64 1.69 2.27
N ILE A 84 -4.37 1.69 1.16
CA ILE A 84 -4.12 0.79 0.05
C ILE A 84 -3.85 1.62 -1.21
N THR A 85 -2.66 1.48 -1.76
CA THR A 85 -2.28 2.10 -3.03
C THR A 85 -2.28 1.06 -4.13
N VAL A 86 -3.18 1.20 -5.10
CA VAL A 86 -3.11 0.42 -6.34
C VAL A 86 -2.40 1.26 -7.40
N LEU A 87 -1.29 0.77 -7.94
CA LEU A 87 -0.41 1.53 -8.84
C LEU A 87 -0.02 0.72 -10.08
N GLY A 88 0.39 1.42 -11.13
CA GLY A 88 1.12 0.84 -12.27
C GLY A 88 2.45 1.53 -12.41
N ASP A 89 3.56 0.82 -12.26
CA ASP A 89 4.92 1.36 -12.39
C ASP A 89 5.24 1.90 -13.80
N TRP A 90 4.48 1.47 -14.80
CA TRP A 90 4.46 1.99 -16.17
C TRP A 90 3.73 3.34 -16.31
N CYS A 91 2.86 3.72 -15.36
CA CYS A 91 2.01 4.92 -15.42
C CYS A 91 2.74 6.20 -14.95
N SER A 92 2.58 7.31 -15.68
CA SER A 92 3.16 8.62 -15.33
C SER A 92 2.64 9.17 -14.01
N ASP A 93 1.34 9.08 -13.75
CA ASP A 93 0.77 9.56 -12.48
C ASP A 93 1.25 8.72 -11.31
N SER A 94 1.48 7.41 -11.52
CA SER A 94 2.00 6.54 -10.46
C SER A 94 3.44 6.92 -10.11
N LYS A 95 4.27 7.18 -11.14
CA LYS A 95 5.64 7.70 -10.97
C LYS A 95 5.66 9.04 -10.23
N LEU A 96 4.64 9.88 -10.44
CA LEU A 96 4.57 11.21 -9.85
C LEU A 96 4.03 11.21 -8.41
N GLN A 97 2.99 10.42 -8.13
CA GLN A 97 2.18 10.60 -6.92
C GLN A 97 2.43 9.55 -5.83
N VAL A 98 2.86 8.33 -6.18
CA VAL A 98 2.99 7.24 -5.18
C VAL A 98 4.03 7.58 -4.10
N GLY A 99 5.23 8.00 -4.50
CA GLY A 99 6.25 8.42 -3.54
C GLY A 99 5.83 9.64 -2.70
N ARG A 100 5.05 10.56 -3.28
CA ARG A 100 4.52 11.72 -2.55
C ARG A 100 3.49 11.31 -1.50
N PHE A 101 2.61 10.37 -1.84
CA PHE A 101 1.59 9.89 -0.91
C PHE A 101 2.24 9.11 0.24
N ASP A 102 3.20 8.24 -0.04
CA ASP A 102 3.95 7.54 1.00
C ASP A 102 4.74 8.51 1.90
N LYS A 103 5.19 9.65 1.35
CA LYS A 103 5.76 10.74 2.15
C LYS A 103 4.73 11.37 3.09
N VAL A 104 3.49 11.58 2.66
CA VAL A 104 2.38 12.02 3.54
C VAL A 104 2.14 11.00 4.65
N LEU A 105 2.03 9.71 4.31
CA LEU A 105 1.80 8.64 5.29
C LEU A 105 2.96 8.52 6.30
N LYS A 106 4.21 8.74 5.85
CA LYS A 106 5.38 8.80 6.74
C LYS A 106 5.31 9.96 7.73
N GLU A 107 4.96 11.17 7.28
CA GLU A 107 4.83 12.34 8.17
C GLU A 107 3.64 12.22 9.15
N LEU A 108 2.64 11.41 8.78
CA LEU A 108 1.54 11.00 9.66
C LEU A 108 1.91 9.86 10.62
N GLU A 109 3.13 9.31 10.51
CA GLU A 109 3.62 8.20 11.34
C GLU A 109 2.76 6.93 11.23
N ILE A 110 2.16 6.71 10.04
CA ILE A 110 1.37 5.50 9.79
C ILE A 110 2.27 4.27 9.86
N PRO A 111 1.91 3.25 10.66
CA PRO A 111 2.66 2.00 10.73
C PRO A 111 2.74 1.30 9.37
N LYS A 112 3.91 0.77 9.00
CA LYS A 112 4.10 0.10 7.69
C LYS A 112 3.13 -1.05 7.44
N ASN A 113 2.72 -1.78 8.48
CA ASN A 113 1.75 -2.87 8.37
C ASN A 113 0.31 -2.41 8.09
N LYS A 114 0.04 -1.10 8.17
CA LYS A 114 -1.22 -0.47 7.77
C LYS A 114 -1.17 0.12 6.37
N ILE A 115 -0.06 -0.01 5.65
CA ILE A 115 0.14 0.47 4.29
C ILE A 115 0.32 -0.74 3.37
N LYS A 116 -0.42 -0.79 2.27
CA LYS A 116 -0.35 -1.85 1.27
C LYS A 116 -0.18 -1.25 -0.12
N HIS A 117 0.73 -1.79 -0.90
CA HIS A 117 0.93 -1.43 -2.31
C HIS A 117 0.62 -2.63 -3.18
N ILE A 118 -0.17 -2.40 -4.23
CA ILE A 118 -0.58 -3.44 -5.17
C ILE A 118 -0.29 -2.94 -6.59
N GLY A 119 0.59 -3.64 -7.30
CA GLY A 119 0.89 -3.43 -8.71
C GLY A 119 -0.16 -4.05 -9.62
N VAL A 120 -0.40 -3.41 -10.76
CA VAL A 120 -1.30 -3.91 -11.80
C VAL A 120 -0.72 -3.75 -13.20
N ASP A 121 -1.14 -4.63 -14.10
CA ASP A 121 -0.85 -4.51 -15.52
C ASP A 121 -1.62 -3.35 -16.20
N ARG A 122 -1.39 -3.15 -17.49
CA ARG A 122 -2.06 -2.09 -18.28
C ARG A 122 -3.59 -2.19 -18.33
N ASP A 123 -4.12 -3.40 -18.12
CA ASP A 123 -5.56 -3.67 -18.04
C ASP A 123 -6.09 -3.48 -16.60
N LYS A 124 -5.26 -2.96 -15.68
CA LYS A 124 -5.54 -2.77 -14.25
C LYS A 124 -5.89 -4.08 -13.56
N LYS A 125 -5.21 -5.16 -13.93
CA LYS A 125 -5.34 -6.47 -13.29
C LYS A 125 -4.09 -6.81 -12.49
N ALA A 126 -4.31 -7.27 -11.26
CA ALA A 126 -3.35 -8.08 -10.52
C ALA A 126 -3.51 -9.55 -10.95
N ARG A 127 -2.52 -10.41 -10.66
CA ARG A 127 -2.53 -11.83 -11.06
C ARG A 127 -3.11 -12.70 -9.96
N GLU A 128 -2.61 -12.53 -8.74
CA GLU A 128 -3.00 -13.30 -7.57
C GLU A 128 -3.81 -12.47 -6.57
N VAL A 129 -3.51 -11.17 -6.46
CA VAL A 129 -4.23 -10.30 -5.53
C VAL A 129 -5.61 -9.97 -6.09
N ASN A 130 -6.67 -10.30 -5.34
CA ASN A 130 -8.03 -9.94 -5.74
C ASN A 130 -8.31 -8.46 -5.44
N ILE A 131 -8.19 -7.63 -6.47
CA ILE A 131 -8.50 -6.20 -6.42
C ILE A 131 -9.89 -5.84 -6.96
N LYS A 132 -10.71 -6.83 -7.37
CA LYS A 132 -12.02 -6.56 -8.01
C LYS A 132 -12.93 -5.73 -7.12
N ASN A 133 -12.89 -5.97 -5.81
CA ASN A 133 -13.71 -5.24 -4.84
C ASN A 133 -13.34 -3.75 -4.73
N TYR A 134 -12.10 -3.38 -5.08
CA TYR A 134 -11.66 -1.98 -5.08
C TYR A 134 -12.14 -1.19 -6.30
N LYS A 135 -12.67 -1.86 -7.34
CA LYS A 135 -13.22 -1.22 -8.56
C LYS A 135 -12.25 -0.21 -9.18
N ILE A 136 -11.01 -0.64 -9.41
CA ILE A 136 -9.94 0.23 -9.93
C ILE A 136 -10.18 0.53 -11.42
N LEU A 137 -10.42 1.80 -11.73
CA LEU A 137 -10.56 2.28 -13.11
C LEU A 137 -9.30 3.00 -13.61
N ARG A 138 -8.56 3.63 -12.70
CA ARG A 138 -7.35 4.43 -12.99
C ARG A 138 -6.28 4.22 -11.93
N VAL A 139 -5.03 4.49 -12.29
CA VAL A 139 -3.88 4.31 -11.40
C VAL A 139 -2.98 5.56 -11.39
N PRO A 140 -2.44 5.96 -10.22
CA PRO A 140 -2.61 5.30 -8.93
C PRO A 140 -4.01 5.59 -8.36
N THR A 141 -4.51 4.69 -7.52
CA THR A 141 -5.66 4.97 -6.64
C THR A 141 -5.20 4.76 -5.21
N PHE A 142 -5.34 5.79 -4.38
CA PHE A 142 -5.04 5.78 -2.96
C PHE A 142 -6.33 5.60 -2.18
N ILE A 143 -6.53 4.46 -1.55
CA ILE A 143 -7.77 4.08 -0.86
C ILE A 143 -7.53 4.20 0.65
N VAL A 144 -8.48 4.84 1.34
CA VAL A 144 -8.50 4.98 2.80
C VAL A 144 -9.59 4.08 3.36
N MET A 145 -9.17 3.16 4.22
CA MET A 145 -10.05 2.23 4.92
C MET A 145 -10.13 2.63 6.39
N LEU A 146 -11.32 2.52 6.99
CA LEU A 146 -11.56 2.62 8.42
C LEU A 146 -12.32 1.38 8.87
N ASN A 147 -11.76 0.61 9.81
CA ASN A 147 -12.36 -0.63 10.30
C ASN A 147 -12.73 -1.62 9.17
N GLY A 148 -11.88 -1.69 8.13
CA GLY A 148 -12.09 -2.57 6.97
C GLY A 148 -13.11 -2.07 5.94
N ILE A 149 -13.70 -0.89 6.12
CA ILE A 149 -14.63 -0.26 5.18
C ILE A 149 -13.92 0.89 4.48
N GLU A 150 -14.07 0.98 3.16
CA GLU A 150 -13.55 2.12 2.42
C GLU A 150 -14.37 3.38 2.73
N ILE A 151 -13.69 4.43 3.19
CA ILE A 151 -14.31 5.73 3.53
C ILE A 151 -14.03 6.82 2.49
N GLY A 152 -13.06 6.59 1.60
CA GLY A 152 -12.72 7.52 0.54
C GLY A 152 -11.47 7.12 -0.22
N ARG A 153 -11.21 7.81 -1.33
CA ARG A 153 -10.05 7.57 -2.17
C ARG A 153 -9.61 8.83 -2.91
N ILE A 154 -8.34 8.87 -3.30
CA ILE A 154 -7.76 9.85 -4.24
C ILE A 154 -7.38 9.08 -5.51
N THR A 155 -7.82 9.56 -6.68
CA THR A 155 -7.60 8.87 -7.97
C THR A 155 -6.68 9.69 -8.87
N GLU A 156 -5.62 9.07 -9.37
CA GLU A 156 -4.55 9.67 -10.17
C GLU A 156 -3.81 10.79 -9.43
N SER A 157 -4.35 12.00 -9.44
CA SER A 157 -3.76 13.20 -8.85
C SER A 157 -4.71 13.81 -7.80
N PRO A 158 -4.19 14.50 -6.78
CA PRO A 158 -5.02 15.19 -5.81
C PRO A 158 -5.76 16.38 -6.46
N ASP A 159 -6.96 16.69 -5.96
CA ASP A 159 -7.73 17.88 -6.33
C ASP A 159 -7.03 19.15 -5.83
N ALA A 160 -6.40 19.09 -4.65
CA ALA A 160 -5.69 20.24 -4.09
C ALA A 160 -4.28 19.92 -3.59
N SER A 161 -4.14 18.93 -2.72
CA SER A 161 -2.86 18.27 -2.40
C SER A 161 -3.13 16.98 -1.64
N LEU A 162 -2.22 16.01 -1.73
CA LEU A 162 -2.43 14.67 -1.16
C LEU A 162 -2.79 14.72 0.32
N GLU A 163 -2.09 15.54 1.11
CA GLU A 163 -2.35 15.70 2.53
C GLU A 163 -3.64 16.47 2.84
N LYS A 164 -4.09 17.36 1.95
CA LYS A 164 -5.36 18.08 2.13
C LYS A 164 -6.52 17.15 1.82
N ASP A 165 -6.46 16.44 0.71
CA ASP A 165 -7.55 15.58 0.26
C ASP A 165 -7.68 14.37 1.20
N LEU A 166 -6.55 13.86 1.70
CA LEU A 166 -6.56 12.87 2.79
C LEU A 166 -7.22 13.44 4.05
N TYR A 167 -6.88 14.66 4.46
CA TYR A 167 -7.54 15.31 5.60
C TYR A 167 -9.06 15.44 5.39
N ASP A 168 -9.50 15.79 4.19
CA ASP A 168 -10.93 15.93 3.89
C ASP A 168 -11.66 14.57 3.98
N ILE A 169 -11.08 13.49 3.46
CA ILE A 169 -11.61 12.11 3.62
C ILE A 169 -11.73 11.74 5.11
N LEU A 170 -10.69 12.02 5.89
CA LEU A 170 -10.65 11.69 7.33
C LEU A 170 -11.62 12.54 8.17
N LYS A 171 -11.93 13.75 7.73
CA LYS A 171 -12.81 14.68 8.47
C LYS A 171 -14.29 14.30 8.32
N GLU A 172 -14.67 13.71 7.19
CA GLU A 172 -16.06 13.38 6.87
C GLU A 172 -16.56 12.07 7.50
N ASN A 173 -15.68 11.32 8.19
CA ASN A 173 -15.95 10.00 8.76
C ASN A 173 -15.38 9.85 10.18
#